data_AF-A0A0F8R6H9-F1
#
_entry.id   AF-A0A0F8R6H9-F1
#
_cell.length_a   1.000
_cell.length_b   1.000
_cell.length_c   1.000
_cell.angle_alpha   90.00
_cell.angle_beta   90.00
_cell.angle_gamma   90.00
#
_symmetry.space_group_name_H-M   'P 1'
#
loop_
_entity.id
_entity.type
_entity.pdbx_description
1 polymer ?
#
loop_
_entity_poly.entity_id
_entity_poly.type
_entity_poly.pdbx_seq_one_letter_code
_entity_poly.pdbx_strand_id
1 'polypeptide(L)'
;MENILLTILQLSLFETLCVTGSLILIGFILGFIENRANFYIQSVFGLKGIMITAWIGTPIHELGHLLMCYLFKHKVNKFKLFNLRPRDGILGYVNHSWNQKSLYQNIGNFFIGMGPIFSGTFALVLGMFLFLPESFATFANYLTLGSGQFDSRTLESIFVLTAQLFKSIFSTENLTSASFWIYFALAIAISSHIALSKEDLKGAGRGLVTIFSFILLVNVIALLLNIDLSGCFTGILALNVYLVAFSMVSVVFSSIRLVISAFAYTLVSRII
;
A
#
# COMPACT_ATOMS: atom_id res chain seq x y z
N MET A 1 -15.28 -13.19 -35.65
CA MET A 1 -15.51 -12.02 -34.77
C MET A 1 -15.54 -12.40 -33.31
N GLU A 2 -16.24 -13.46 -32.89
CA GLU A 2 -16.27 -13.90 -31.47
C GLU A 2 -14.88 -14.12 -30.87
N ASN A 3 -13.98 -14.81 -31.56
CA ASN A 3 -12.61 -15.03 -31.07
C ASN A 3 -11.84 -13.71 -30.86
N ILE A 4 -12.06 -12.69 -31.70
CA ILE A 4 -11.35 -11.41 -31.61
C ILE A 4 -11.86 -10.62 -30.38
N LEU A 5 -13.18 -10.55 -30.20
CA LEU A 5 -13.78 -9.85 -29.06
C LEU A 5 -13.37 -10.51 -27.73
N LEU A 6 -13.36 -11.84 -27.68
CA LEU A 6 -12.92 -12.61 -26.51
C LEU A 6 -11.45 -12.35 -26.19
N THR A 7 -10.57 -12.34 -27.21
CA THR A 7 -9.14 -12.06 -27.02
C THR A 7 -8.91 -10.65 -26.46
N ILE A 8 -9.61 -9.63 -26.97
CA ILE A 8 -9.48 -8.25 -26.47
C ILE A 8 -9.94 -8.16 -25.01
N LEU A 9 -11.05 -8.82 -24.67
CA LEU A 9 -11.55 -8.85 -23.29
C LEU A 9 -10.56 -9.52 -22.34
N GLN A 10 -10.00 -10.68 -22.73
CA GLN A 10 -8.99 -11.39 -21.94
C GLN A 10 -7.72 -10.55 -21.77
N LEU A 11 -7.24 -9.91 -22.84
CA LEU A 11 -6.08 -9.01 -22.80
C LEU A 11 -6.35 -7.84 -21.84
N SER A 12 -7.47 -7.15 -21.99
CA SER A 12 -7.82 -5.99 -21.16
C SER A 12 -7.98 -6.35 -19.69
N LEU A 13 -8.53 -7.54 -19.40
CA LEU A 13 -8.62 -8.07 -18.05
C LEU A 13 -7.23 -8.36 -17.47
N PHE A 14 -6.37 -9.05 -18.24
CA PHE A 14 -5.00 -9.33 -17.86
C PHE A 14 -4.23 -8.03 -17.57
N GLU A 15 -4.34 -7.05 -18.46
CA GLU A 15 -3.68 -5.76 -18.29
C GLU A 15 -4.16 -5.03 -17.04
N THR A 16 -5.47 -5.01 -16.80
CA THR A 16 -6.04 -4.41 -15.58
C THR A 16 -5.51 -5.10 -14.32
N LEU A 17 -5.43 -6.44 -14.33
CA LEU A 17 -4.85 -7.22 -13.22
C LEU A 17 -3.36 -6.91 -13.02
N CYS A 18 -2.60 -6.77 -14.10
CA CYS A 18 -1.20 -6.37 -14.02
C CYS A 18 -1.01 -4.94 -13.54
N VAL A 19 -1.95 -4.01 -13.76
CA VAL A 19 -1.84 -2.63 -13.25
C VAL A 19 -2.24 -2.55 -11.77
N THR A 20 -3.32 -3.23 -11.38
CA THR A 20 -3.99 -3.00 -10.09
C THR A 20 -3.93 -4.16 -9.11
N GLY A 21 -3.67 -5.38 -9.61
CA GLY A 21 -3.86 -6.61 -8.83
C GLY A 21 -2.94 -6.74 -7.64
N SER A 22 -1.67 -6.37 -7.80
CA SER A 22 -0.68 -6.36 -6.72
C SER A 22 -1.07 -5.41 -5.57
N LEU A 23 -1.50 -4.19 -5.90
CA LEU A 23 -1.97 -3.18 -4.96
C LEU A 23 -3.17 -3.70 -4.18
N ILE A 24 -4.14 -4.27 -4.88
CA ILE A 24 -5.34 -4.86 -4.27
C ILE A 24 -4.94 -6.00 -3.33
N LEU A 25 -4.04 -6.89 -3.77
CA LEU A 25 -3.53 -8.00 -2.96
C LEU A 25 -2.82 -7.50 -1.69
N ILE A 26 -1.92 -6.52 -1.81
CA ILE A 26 -1.24 -5.89 -0.68
C ILE A 26 -2.25 -5.28 0.29
N GLY A 27 -3.25 -4.55 -0.23
CA GLY A 27 -4.32 -3.97 0.59
C GLY A 27 -5.09 -5.00 1.39
N PHE A 28 -5.43 -6.14 0.79
CA PHE A 28 -6.08 -7.25 1.50
C PHE A 28 -5.18 -7.90 2.55
N ILE A 29 -3.90 -8.13 2.24
CA ILE A 29 -2.92 -8.69 3.19
C ILE A 29 -2.78 -7.78 4.40
N LEU A 30 -2.55 -6.48 4.17
CA LEU A 30 -2.43 -5.49 5.24
C LEU A 30 -3.73 -5.38 6.06
N GLY A 31 -4.89 -5.39 5.40
CA GLY A 31 -6.20 -5.41 6.07
C GLY A 31 -6.41 -6.62 6.97
N PHE A 32 -6.03 -7.81 6.51
CA PHE A 32 -6.11 -9.02 7.33
C PHE A 32 -5.19 -8.94 8.56
N ILE A 33 -3.93 -8.57 8.36
CA ILE A 33 -2.94 -8.44 9.43
C ILE A 33 -3.38 -7.40 10.45
N GLU A 34 -3.83 -6.23 9.99
CA GLU A 34 -4.22 -5.13 10.86
C GLU A 34 -5.46 -5.47 11.69
N ASN A 35 -6.48 -6.08 11.09
CA ASN A 35 -7.68 -6.52 11.80
C ASN A 35 -7.34 -7.50 12.94
N ARG A 36 -6.44 -8.45 12.67
CA ARG A 36 -6.05 -9.44 13.67
C ARG A 36 -5.18 -8.83 14.78
N ALA A 37 -4.25 -7.96 14.43
CA ALA A 37 -3.43 -7.25 15.41
C ALA A 37 -4.25 -6.26 16.26
N ASN A 38 -5.23 -5.58 15.66
CA ASN A 38 -6.17 -4.71 16.35
C ASN A 38 -7.03 -5.50 17.34
N PHE A 39 -7.50 -6.69 16.96
CA PHE A 39 -8.21 -7.58 17.89
C PHE A 39 -7.37 -7.87 19.14
N TYR A 40 -6.13 -8.32 18.96
CA TYR A 40 -5.24 -8.63 20.10
C TYR A 40 -4.95 -7.42 20.99
N ILE A 41 -4.59 -6.27 20.40
CA ILE A 41 -4.31 -5.05 21.17
C ILE A 41 -5.56 -4.56 21.90
N GLN A 42 -6.74 -4.55 21.26
CA GLN A 42 -7.97 -4.10 21.91
C GLN A 42 -8.38 -5.03 23.05
N SER A 43 -8.19 -6.35 22.91
CA SER A 43 -8.49 -7.30 23.98
C SER A 43 -7.64 -7.09 25.24
N VAL A 44 -6.41 -6.59 25.10
CA VAL A 44 -5.49 -6.39 26.22
C VAL A 44 -5.54 -4.95 26.77
N PHE A 45 -5.45 -3.96 25.88
CA PHE A 45 -5.22 -2.56 26.24
C PHE A 45 -6.43 -1.66 25.92
N GLY A 46 -7.51 -2.21 25.36
CA GLY A 46 -8.65 -1.45 24.86
C GLY A 46 -8.25 -0.43 23.79
N LEU A 47 -9.07 0.62 23.64
CA LEU A 47 -8.84 1.68 22.66
C LEU A 47 -7.52 2.44 22.90
N LYS A 48 -7.05 2.52 24.14
CA LYS A 48 -5.80 3.23 24.48
C LYS A 48 -4.59 2.61 23.77
N GLY A 49 -4.56 1.29 23.59
CA GLY A 49 -3.48 0.60 22.88
C GLY A 49 -3.37 1.02 21.40
N ILE A 50 -4.50 1.25 20.74
CA ILE A 50 -4.53 1.74 19.35
C ILE A 50 -4.08 3.21 19.27
N MET A 51 -4.50 4.03 20.23
CA MET A 51 -4.21 5.46 20.24
C MET A 51 -2.71 5.79 20.33
N ILE A 52 -1.89 4.90 20.90
CA ILE A 52 -0.44 5.07 21.02
C ILE A 52 0.24 5.13 19.64
N THR A 53 -0.27 4.39 18.66
CA THR A 53 0.27 4.37 17.29
C THR A 53 -0.53 5.24 16.32
N ALA A 54 -1.82 5.47 16.59
CA ALA A 54 -2.74 6.16 15.70
C ALA A 54 -2.37 7.62 15.43
N TRP A 55 -1.78 8.32 16.40
CA TRP A 55 -1.43 9.73 16.24
C TRP A 55 -0.31 9.98 15.21
N ILE A 56 0.41 8.94 14.77
CA ILE A 56 1.38 9.00 13.67
C ILE A 56 0.80 8.33 12.42
N GLY A 57 0.32 7.09 12.56
CA GLY A 57 -0.12 6.28 11.42
C GLY A 57 -1.36 6.84 10.74
N THR A 58 -2.37 7.28 11.50
CA THR A 58 -3.61 7.82 10.92
C THR A 58 -3.39 9.11 10.13
N PRO A 59 -2.62 10.11 10.61
CA PRO A 59 -2.29 11.26 9.76
C PRO A 59 -1.63 10.89 8.44
N ILE A 60 -0.69 9.95 8.43
CA ILE A 60 -0.01 9.51 7.20
C ILE A 60 -1.01 8.84 6.25
N HIS A 61 -1.88 7.99 6.78
CA HIS A 61 -2.97 7.35 6.04
C HIS A 61 -3.87 8.39 5.34
N GLU A 62 -4.40 9.35 6.11
CA GLU A 62 -5.32 10.38 5.59
C GLU A 62 -4.61 11.36 4.64
N LEU A 63 -3.32 11.64 4.87
CA LEU A 63 -2.51 12.41 3.93
C LEU A 63 -2.39 11.69 2.58
N GLY A 64 -2.33 10.35 2.56
CA GLY A 64 -2.39 9.57 1.33
C GLY A 64 -3.64 9.85 0.50
N HIS A 65 -4.81 9.84 1.15
CA HIS A 65 -6.06 10.21 0.49
C HIS A 65 -6.06 11.66 -0.01
N LEU A 66 -5.57 12.61 0.80
CA LEU A 66 -5.52 14.03 0.43
C LEU A 66 -4.61 14.28 -0.78
N LEU A 67 -3.39 13.71 -0.76
CA LEU A 67 -2.43 13.85 -1.85
C LEU A 67 -3.02 13.32 -3.15
N MET A 68 -3.66 12.16 -3.10
CA MET A 68 -4.32 11.58 -4.28
C MET A 68 -5.55 12.38 -4.71
N CYS A 69 -6.30 12.97 -3.78
CA CYS A 69 -7.40 13.88 -4.12
C CYS A 69 -6.88 15.08 -4.94
N TYR A 70 -5.76 15.69 -4.53
CA TYR A 70 -5.18 16.80 -5.27
C TYR A 70 -4.64 16.38 -6.64
N LEU A 71 -3.94 15.25 -6.70
CA LEU A 71 -3.40 14.71 -7.95
C LEU A 71 -4.52 14.47 -8.97
N PHE A 72 -5.61 13.81 -8.55
CA PHE A 72 -6.74 13.50 -9.41
C PHE A 72 -7.79 14.62 -9.51
N LYS A 73 -7.48 15.83 -8.99
CA LYS A 73 -8.36 17.02 -9.07
C LYS A 73 -9.74 16.82 -8.43
N HIS A 74 -9.82 16.02 -7.37
CA HIS A 74 -11.02 15.90 -6.54
C HIS A 74 -11.16 17.12 -5.63
N LYS A 75 -12.39 17.56 -5.39
CA LYS A 75 -12.69 18.63 -4.44
C LYS A 75 -12.73 18.05 -3.04
N VAL A 76 -11.75 18.37 -2.20
CA VAL A 76 -11.76 18.05 -0.78
C VAL A 76 -12.79 18.95 -0.08
N ASN A 77 -13.83 18.36 0.49
CA ASN A 77 -14.90 19.08 1.17
C ASN A 77 -14.58 19.31 2.65
N LYS A 78 -14.12 18.26 3.32
CA LYS A 78 -13.74 18.25 4.74
C LYS A 78 -12.70 17.17 4.96
N PHE A 79 -11.77 17.38 5.86
CA PHE A 79 -10.86 16.33 6.29
C PHE A 79 -10.48 16.51 7.76
N LYS A 80 -10.06 15.43 8.39
CA LYS A 80 -9.49 15.40 9.72
C LYS A 80 -8.43 14.30 9.76
N LEU A 81 -7.17 14.69 9.92
CA LEU A 81 -6.04 13.75 9.89
C LEU A 81 -5.99 12.84 11.12
N PHE A 82 -6.45 13.34 12.27
CA PHE A 82 -6.49 12.56 13.51
C PHE A 82 -7.51 13.10 14.50
N ASN A 83 -8.16 12.20 15.22
CA ASN A 83 -9.13 12.49 16.26
C ASN A 83 -8.69 11.89 17.60
N LEU A 84 -8.32 12.76 18.55
CA LEU A 84 -7.89 12.38 19.89
C LEU A 84 -9.00 11.74 20.74
N ARG A 85 -10.27 11.98 20.41
CA ARG A 85 -11.44 11.45 21.14
C ARG A 85 -12.48 10.93 20.15
N PRO A 86 -12.22 9.78 19.49
CA PRO A 86 -13.15 9.21 18.54
C PRO A 86 -14.37 8.67 19.30
N ARG A 87 -15.55 9.29 19.13
CA ARG A 87 -16.81 8.79 19.70
C ARG A 87 -17.37 7.61 18.91
N ASP A 88 -17.11 7.60 17.60
CA ASP A 88 -17.67 6.62 16.65
C ASP A 88 -16.61 5.62 16.14
N GLY A 89 -15.44 5.55 16.81
CA GLY A 89 -14.30 4.73 16.38
C GLY A 89 -13.52 5.28 15.18
N ILE A 90 -13.97 6.37 14.56
CA ILE A 90 -13.31 7.01 13.41
C ILE A 90 -12.13 7.87 13.88
N LEU A 91 -10.92 7.44 13.52
CA LEU A 91 -9.65 8.10 13.87
C LEU A 91 -9.31 9.26 12.94
N GLY A 92 -9.65 9.16 11.66
CA GLY A 92 -9.41 10.17 10.63
C GLY A 92 -10.44 10.04 9.51
N TYR A 93 -10.53 11.06 8.65
CA TYR A 93 -11.30 10.96 7.41
C TYR A 93 -10.91 12.04 6.39
N VAL A 94 -11.09 11.73 5.11
CA VAL A 94 -11.07 12.68 3.99
C VAL A 94 -12.37 12.57 3.20
N ASN A 95 -13.22 13.58 3.28
CA ASN A 95 -14.42 13.69 2.46
C ASN A 95 -14.12 14.50 1.21
N HIS A 96 -14.33 13.89 0.05
CA HIS A 96 -14.12 14.53 -1.24
C HIS A 96 -15.30 14.32 -2.19
N SER A 97 -15.39 15.15 -3.22
CA SER A 97 -16.35 15.06 -4.31
C SER A 97 -15.64 15.19 -5.66
N TRP A 98 -16.24 14.63 -6.71
CA TRP A 98 -15.66 14.65 -8.06
C TRP A 98 -16.76 14.70 -9.12
N ASN A 99 -16.36 15.09 -10.33
CA ASN A 99 -17.19 15.06 -11.52
C ASN A 99 -17.26 13.62 -12.07
N GLN A 100 -18.42 12.99 -11.93
CA GLN A 100 -18.67 11.63 -12.41
C GLN A 100 -18.58 11.48 -13.93
N LYS A 101 -18.60 12.58 -14.71
CA LYS A 101 -18.38 12.55 -16.16
C LYS A 101 -16.90 12.58 -16.55
N SER A 102 -15.99 12.87 -15.62
CA SER A 102 -14.56 12.95 -15.89
C SER A 102 -13.91 11.58 -15.77
N LEU A 103 -13.39 11.04 -16.87
CA LEU A 103 -12.66 9.77 -16.88
C LEU A 103 -11.46 9.81 -15.93
N TYR A 104 -10.69 10.91 -15.94
CA TYR A 104 -9.52 11.09 -15.08
C TYR A 104 -9.87 11.01 -13.59
N GLN A 105 -10.94 11.69 -13.15
CA GLN A 105 -11.36 11.67 -11.75
C GLN A 105 -11.96 10.31 -11.36
N ASN A 106 -12.68 9.65 -12.26
CA ASN A 106 -13.18 8.32 -11.98
C ASN A 106 -12.06 7.28 -11.81
N ILE A 107 -11.01 7.32 -12.65
CA ILE A 107 -9.78 6.55 -12.43
C ILE A 107 -9.15 6.92 -11.08
N GLY A 108 -9.15 8.21 -10.73
CA GLY A 108 -8.65 8.72 -9.45
C GLY A 108 -9.26 8.08 -8.22
N ASN A 109 -10.51 7.60 -8.26
CA ASN A 109 -11.09 6.86 -7.14
C ASN A 109 -10.29 5.59 -6.77
N PHE A 110 -9.66 4.94 -7.76
CA PHE A 110 -8.76 3.81 -7.51
C PHE A 110 -7.58 4.24 -6.66
N PHE A 111 -6.82 5.21 -7.15
CA PHE A 111 -5.59 5.66 -6.50
C PHE A 111 -5.84 6.39 -5.18
N ILE A 112 -6.97 7.09 -5.03
CA ILE A 112 -7.37 7.68 -3.75
C ILE A 112 -7.65 6.57 -2.74
N GLY A 113 -8.41 5.52 -3.11
CA GLY A 113 -8.62 4.37 -2.24
C GLY A 113 -7.31 3.69 -1.84
N MET A 114 -6.34 3.58 -2.76
CA MET A 114 -5.01 3.02 -2.48
C MET A 114 -4.02 4.02 -1.85
N GLY A 115 -4.42 5.28 -1.65
CA GLY A 115 -3.61 6.38 -1.13
C GLY A 115 -2.84 6.06 0.16
N PRO A 116 -3.45 5.39 1.15
CA PRO A 116 -2.78 5.01 2.38
C PRO A 116 -1.59 4.08 2.18
N ILE A 117 -1.66 3.15 1.22
CA ILE A 117 -0.54 2.25 0.91
C ILE A 117 0.64 3.04 0.35
N PHE A 118 0.38 3.99 -0.56
CA PHE A 118 1.44 4.83 -1.13
C PHE A 118 2.10 5.73 -0.07
N SER A 119 1.30 6.45 0.70
CA SER A 119 1.79 7.36 1.74
C SER A 119 2.49 6.63 2.89
N GLY A 120 1.93 5.52 3.37
CA GLY A 120 2.52 4.68 4.41
C GLY A 120 3.85 4.07 3.97
N THR A 121 3.90 3.50 2.76
CA THR A 121 5.12 2.93 2.20
C THR A 121 6.19 4.01 2.00
N PHE A 122 5.80 5.17 1.45
CA PHE A 122 6.72 6.30 1.31
C PHE A 122 7.28 6.76 2.65
N ALA A 123 6.43 6.89 3.68
CA ALA A 123 6.87 7.30 5.02
C ALA A 123 7.83 6.29 5.66
N LEU A 124 7.62 4.98 5.45
CA LEU A 124 8.54 3.94 5.90
C LEU A 124 9.90 4.03 5.20
N VAL A 125 9.91 4.18 3.87
CA VAL A 125 11.16 4.31 3.10
C VAL A 125 11.89 5.59 3.47
N LEU A 126 11.17 6.70 3.66
CA LEU A 126 11.75 7.96 4.11
C LEU A 126 12.34 7.84 5.52
N GLY A 127 11.63 7.18 6.43
CA GLY A 127 12.16 6.86 7.77
C GLY A 127 13.44 6.02 7.68
N MET A 128 13.47 5.00 6.81
CA MET A 128 14.65 4.19 6.61
C MET A 128 15.82 5.02 6.07
N PHE A 129 15.58 5.90 5.09
CA PHE A 129 16.59 6.83 4.58
C PHE A 129 17.18 7.74 5.67
N LEU A 130 16.33 8.27 6.54
CA LEU A 130 16.74 9.24 7.57
C LEU A 130 17.44 8.58 8.78
N PHE A 131 16.98 7.40 9.20
CA PHE A 131 17.42 6.78 10.45
C PHE A 131 18.33 5.55 10.26
N LEU A 132 18.27 4.90 9.10
CA LEU A 132 19.03 3.69 8.75
C LEU A 132 19.65 3.82 7.33
N PRO A 133 20.54 4.81 7.10
CA PRO A 133 21.05 5.12 5.77
C PRO A 133 21.77 3.95 5.08
N GLU A 134 22.48 3.11 5.83
CA GLU A 134 23.15 1.90 5.30
C GLU A 134 22.15 0.85 4.82
N SER A 135 21.04 0.66 5.55
CA SER A 135 19.95 -0.23 5.13
C SER A 135 19.22 0.33 3.91
N PHE A 136 19.03 1.64 3.83
CA PHE A 136 18.50 2.29 2.63
C PHE A 136 19.45 2.15 1.42
N ALA A 137 20.76 2.33 1.60
CA ALA A 137 21.74 2.16 0.53
C ALA A 137 21.74 0.71 0.01
N THR A 138 21.68 -0.27 0.91
CA THR A 138 21.50 -1.69 0.55
C THR A 138 20.26 -1.87 -0.32
N PHE A 139 19.13 -1.31 0.11
CA PHE A 139 17.87 -1.38 -0.64
C PHE A 139 17.96 -0.78 -2.04
N ALA A 140 18.50 0.45 -2.14
CA ALA A 140 18.62 1.17 -3.38
C ALA A 140 19.51 0.43 -4.39
N ASN A 141 20.62 -0.13 -3.93
CA ASN A 141 21.55 -0.89 -4.77
C ASN A 141 20.93 -2.17 -5.35
N TYR A 142 20.07 -2.86 -4.60
CA TYR A 142 19.38 -4.03 -5.15
C TYR A 142 18.31 -3.66 -6.17
N LEU A 143 17.62 -2.53 -5.98
CA LEU A 143 16.64 -2.04 -6.95
C LEU A 143 17.30 -1.64 -8.28
N THR A 144 18.53 -1.10 -8.26
CA THR A 144 19.27 -0.75 -9.48
C THR A 144 19.90 -1.96 -10.18
N LEU A 145 20.30 -2.99 -9.43
CA LEU A 145 20.85 -4.23 -10.00
C LEU A 145 19.77 -5.15 -10.59
N GLY A 146 18.53 -5.06 -10.10
CA GLY A 146 17.40 -5.90 -10.52
C GLY A 146 16.59 -5.39 -11.72
N SER A 147 16.89 -4.20 -12.25
CA SER A 147 16.07 -3.55 -13.30
C SER A 147 16.28 -4.10 -14.72
N GLY A 148 17.08 -5.17 -14.87
CA GLY A 148 17.57 -5.63 -16.18
C GLY A 148 16.67 -6.62 -16.92
N GLN A 149 15.98 -7.55 -16.26
CA GLN A 149 15.16 -8.58 -16.92
C GLN A 149 14.03 -9.06 -16.00
N PHE A 150 12.78 -8.71 -16.32
CA PHE A 150 11.60 -9.28 -15.68
C PHE A 150 11.38 -10.70 -16.21
N ASP A 151 11.92 -11.69 -15.51
CA ASP A 151 11.75 -13.12 -15.81
C ASP A 151 10.82 -13.77 -14.76
N SER A 152 10.45 -15.03 -14.98
CA SER A 152 9.80 -15.96 -14.04
C SER A 152 10.35 -15.94 -12.61
N ARG A 153 11.60 -15.49 -12.41
CA ARG A 153 12.29 -15.35 -11.12
C ARG A 153 12.03 -14.02 -10.40
N THR A 154 11.21 -13.13 -10.95
CA THR A 154 10.94 -11.79 -10.36
C THR A 154 10.32 -11.88 -8.94
N LEU A 155 9.48 -12.89 -8.68
CA LEU A 155 8.96 -13.10 -7.32
C LEU A 155 10.05 -13.55 -6.35
N GLU A 156 10.92 -14.46 -6.78
CA GLU A 156 12.06 -14.94 -5.99
C GLU A 156 13.00 -13.78 -5.63
N SER A 157 13.30 -12.89 -6.58
CA SER A 157 14.15 -11.73 -6.32
C SER A 157 13.53 -10.75 -5.33
N ILE A 158 12.21 -10.52 -5.37
CA ILE A 158 11.48 -9.71 -4.37
C ILE A 158 11.58 -10.35 -2.98
N PHE A 159 11.44 -11.67 -2.86
CA PHE A 159 11.57 -12.36 -1.58
C PHE A 159 13.00 -12.29 -1.02
N VAL A 160 14.01 -12.53 -1.87
CA VAL A 160 15.43 -12.40 -1.49
C VAL A 160 15.75 -10.98 -1.05
N LEU A 161 15.28 -9.98 -1.80
CA LEU A 161 15.40 -8.57 -1.44
C LEU A 161 14.79 -8.29 -0.06
N THR A 162 13.56 -8.75 0.15
CA THR A 162 12.86 -8.55 1.44
C THR A 162 13.63 -9.18 2.60
N ALA A 163 14.17 -10.39 2.41
CA ALA A 163 14.97 -11.07 3.44
C ALA A 163 16.30 -10.34 3.72
N GLN A 164 16.96 -9.82 2.69
CA GLN A 164 18.20 -9.05 2.83
C GLN A 164 17.96 -7.71 3.52
N LEU A 165 16.87 -7.01 3.20
CA LEU A 165 16.47 -5.79 3.89
C LEU A 165 16.18 -6.06 5.35
N PHE A 166 15.46 -7.13 5.65
CA PHE A 166 15.20 -7.53 7.02
C PHE A 166 16.51 -7.78 7.77
N LYS A 167 17.44 -8.54 7.18
CA LYS A 167 18.76 -8.78 7.76
C LYS A 167 19.56 -7.49 7.99
N SER A 168 19.46 -6.54 7.06
CA SER A 168 20.15 -5.25 7.16
C SER A 168 19.54 -4.38 8.27
N ILE A 169 18.22 -4.23 8.31
CA ILE A 169 17.50 -3.43 9.31
C ILE A 169 17.77 -3.96 10.72
N PHE A 170 17.74 -5.28 10.91
CA PHE A 170 17.94 -5.94 12.21
C PHE A 170 19.39 -6.39 12.45
N SER A 171 20.37 -5.69 11.86
CA SER A 171 21.79 -5.94 12.12
C SER A 171 22.16 -5.63 13.57
N THR A 172 23.20 -6.28 14.09
CA THR A 172 23.69 -6.04 15.47
C THR A 172 24.11 -4.59 15.70
N GLU A 173 24.63 -3.92 14.66
CA GLU A 173 24.99 -2.52 14.69
C GLU A 173 23.74 -1.62 14.83
N ASN A 174 22.69 -1.89 14.04
CA ASN A 174 21.45 -1.14 14.13
C ASN A 174 20.77 -1.34 15.49
N LEU A 175 20.72 -2.56 16.03
CA LEU A 175 20.05 -2.86 17.30
C LEU A 175 20.64 -2.09 18.51
N THR A 176 21.91 -1.70 18.46
CA THR A 176 22.56 -0.91 19.52
C THR A 176 22.40 0.61 19.33
N SER A 177 21.93 1.04 18.16
CA SER A 177 21.73 2.45 17.82
C SER A 177 20.38 2.99 18.29
N ALA A 178 20.37 4.22 18.84
CA ALA A 178 19.13 4.93 19.18
C ALA A 178 18.27 5.23 17.94
N SER A 179 18.90 5.49 16.78
CA SER A 179 18.21 5.78 15.52
C SER A 179 17.34 4.60 15.06
N PHE A 180 17.80 3.37 15.27
CA PHE A 180 17.02 2.17 14.98
C PHE A 180 15.75 2.12 15.81
N TRP A 181 15.80 2.40 17.11
CA TRP A 181 14.62 2.34 17.98
C TRP A 181 13.61 3.44 17.65
N ILE A 182 14.07 4.63 17.26
CA ILE A 182 13.21 5.71 16.74
C ILE A 182 12.53 5.25 15.46
N TYR A 183 13.29 4.72 14.49
CA TYR A 183 12.74 4.19 13.25
C TYR A 183 11.76 3.05 13.50
N PHE A 184 12.10 2.10 14.38
CA PHE A 184 11.26 0.95 14.69
C PHE A 184 9.93 1.39 15.29
N ALA A 185 9.94 2.33 16.24
CA ALA A 185 8.72 2.90 16.82
C ALA A 185 7.86 3.61 15.75
N LEU A 186 8.48 4.41 14.88
CA LEU A 186 7.80 5.04 13.74
C LEU A 186 7.22 4.01 12.79
N ALA A 187 7.98 2.99 12.42
CA ALA A 187 7.58 1.98 11.47
C ALA A 187 6.41 1.14 11.98
N ILE A 188 6.43 0.77 13.27
CA ILE A 188 5.28 0.13 13.94
C ILE A 188 4.08 1.07 13.97
N ALA A 189 4.28 2.36 14.27
CA ALA A 189 3.18 3.32 14.32
C ALA A 189 2.51 3.52 12.96
N ILE A 190 3.30 3.63 11.89
CA ILE A 190 2.80 3.77 10.51
C ILE A 190 2.10 2.48 10.08
N SER A 191 2.80 1.35 10.11
CA SER A 191 2.30 0.04 9.65
C SER A 191 1.07 -0.48 10.41
N SER A 192 0.79 0.07 11.60
CA SER A 192 -0.42 -0.21 12.38
C SER A 192 -1.70 0.40 11.78
N HIS A 193 -1.58 1.35 10.85
CA HIS A 193 -2.70 2.14 10.31
C HIS A 193 -2.61 2.32 8.79
N ILE A 194 -1.80 1.53 8.06
CA ILE A 194 -1.74 1.58 6.58
C ILE A 194 -2.96 0.89 5.94
N ALA A 195 -3.59 -0.06 6.65
CA ALA A 195 -4.55 -0.93 6.00
C ALA A 195 -5.79 -0.16 5.51
N LEU A 196 -6.34 -0.65 4.40
CA LEU A 196 -7.45 0.01 3.73
C LEU A 196 -8.76 -0.26 4.48
N SER A 197 -9.54 0.80 4.68
CA SER A 197 -10.89 0.71 5.21
C SER A 197 -11.86 0.18 4.15
N LYS A 198 -13.09 -0.15 4.60
CA LYS A 198 -14.16 -0.57 3.69
C LYS A 198 -14.55 0.52 2.69
N GLU A 199 -14.51 1.79 3.10
CA GLU A 199 -14.83 2.91 2.22
C GLU A 199 -13.73 3.12 1.18
N ASP A 200 -12.47 2.88 1.54
CA ASP A 200 -11.32 2.97 0.62
C ASP A 200 -11.43 1.91 -0.47
N LEU A 201 -11.73 0.67 -0.10
CA LEU A 201 -11.94 -0.43 -1.04
C LEU A 201 -13.15 -0.20 -1.95
N LYS A 202 -14.21 0.43 -1.43
CA LYS A 202 -15.40 0.79 -2.21
C LYS A 202 -15.11 1.91 -3.21
N GLY A 203 -14.35 2.92 -2.82
CA GLY A 203 -13.80 3.93 -3.73
C GLY A 203 -12.91 3.29 -4.79
N ALA A 204 -12.00 2.41 -4.35
CA ALA A 204 -11.07 1.74 -5.23
C ALA A 204 -11.78 0.88 -6.28
N GLY A 205 -12.82 0.13 -5.89
CA GLY A 205 -13.63 -0.67 -6.79
C GLY A 205 -14.31 0.13 -7.90
N ARG A 206 -14.81 1.35 -7.61
CA ARG A 206 -15.37 2.25 -8.64
C ARG A 206 -14.31 2.68 -9.65
N GLY A 207 -13.11 3.01 -9.16
CA GLY A 207 -11.99 3.35 -10.03
C GLY A 207 -11.50 2.16 -10.86
N LEU A 208 -11.48 0.96 -10.29
CA LEU A 208 -11.09 -0.27 -10.99
C LEU A 208 -11.97 -0.56 -12.21
N VAL A 209 -13.30 -0.42 -12.07
CA VAL A 209 -14.23 -0.55 -13.20
C VAL A 209 -13.94 0.48 -14.29
N THR A 210 -13.59 1.71 -13.91
CA THR A 210 -13.25 2.78 -14.86
C THR A 210 -11.92 2.48 -15.57
N ILE A 211 -10.91 2.01 -14.84
CA ILE A 211 -9.61 1.59 -15.39
C ILE A 211 -9.80 0.46 -16.40
N PHE A 212 -10.54 -0.59 -16.03
CA PHE A 212 -10.86 -1.69 -16.94
C PHE A 212 -11.57 -1.19 -18.21
N SER A 213 -12.60 -0.35 -18.05
CA SER A 213 -13.35 0.18 -19.20
C SER A 213 -12.48 1.04 -20.12
N PHE A 214 -11.54 1.81 -19.54
CA PHE A 214 -10.59 2.62 -20.30
C PHE A 214 -9.57 1.76 -21.05
N ILE A 215 -8.96 0.77 -20.38
CA ILE A 215 -8.02 -0.17 -21.01
C ILE A 215 -8.70 -0.93 -22.14
N LEU A 216 -9.93 -1.42 -21.91
CA LEU A 216 -10.74 -2.07 -22.94
C LEU A 216 -10.96 -1.19 -24.16
N LEU A 217 -11.32 0.08 -23.95
CA LEU A 217 -11.50 1.05 -25.04
C LEU A 217 -10.19 1.27 -25.82
N VAL A 218 -9.08 1.43 -25.11
CA VAL A 218 -7.75 1.61 -25.71
C VAL A 218 -7.36 0.41 -26.57
N ASN A 219 -7.58 -0.82 -26.07
CA ASN A 219 -7.27 -2.04 -26.81
C ASN A 219 -8.16 -2.23 -28.05
N VAL A 220 -9.43 -1.85 -27.98
CA VAL A 220 -10.32 -1.84 -29.16
C VAL A 220 -9.79 -0.86 -30.21
N ILE A 221 -9.42 0.36 -29.82
CA ILE A 221 -8.87 1.37 -30.75
C ILE A 221 -7.53 0.91 -31.33
N ALA A 222 -6.64 0.34 -30.51
CA ALA A 222 -5.35 -0.17 -30.93
C ALA A 222 -5.50 -1.28 -31.99
N LEU A 223 -6.46 -2.19 -31.80
CA LEU A 223 -6.78 -3.21 -32.80
C LEU A 223 -7.28 -2.59 -34.10
N LEU A 224 -8.21 -1.62 -34.04
CA LEU A 224 -8.76 -0.97 -35.23
C LEU A 224 -7.68 -0.23 -36.05
N LEU A 225 -6.66 0.30 -35.39
CA LEU A 225 -5.57 1.07 -35.99
C LEU A 225 -4.31 0.23 -36.24
N ASN A 226 -4.29 -1.06 -35.87
CA ASN A 226 -3.10 -1.93 -35.88
C ASN A 226 -1.89 -1.32 -35.15
N ILE A 227 -2.13 -0.67 -34.00
CA ILE A 227 -1.08 -0.09 -33.15
C ILE A 227 -0.63 -1.13 -32.12
N ASP A 228 0.68 -1.33 -31.99
CA ASP A 228 1.26 -2.13 -30.92
C ASP A 228 1.46 -1.27 -29.65
N LEU A 229 0.79 -1.66 -28.56
CA LEU A 229 0.86 -1.01 -27.24
C LEU A 229 1.71 -1.77 -26.22
N SER A 230 2.32 -2.90 -26.60
CA SER A 230 3.08 -3.78 -25.71
C SER A 230 4.21 -3.05 -24.94
N GLY A 231 4.89 -2.09 -25.60
CA GLY A 231 5.94 -1.29 -24.98
C GLY A 231 5.45 -0.41 -23.82
N CYS A 232 4.27 0.22 -23.95
CA CYS A 232 3.66 1.04 -22.89
C CYS A 232 3.35 0.18 -21.65
N PHE A 233 2.80 -1.00 -21.90
CA PHE A 233 2.42 -1.93 -20.84
C PHE A 233 3.62 -2.50 -20.09
N THR A 234 4.74 -2.72 -20.77
CA THR A 234 6.01 -3.16 -20.15
C THR A 234 6.53 -2.14 -19.13
N GLY A 235 6.40 -0.84 -19.42
CA GLY A 235 6.77 0.23 -18.47
C GLY A 235 5.87 0.26 -17.22
N ILE A 236 4.56 0.02 -17.38
CA ILE A 236 3.62 -0.07 -16.26
C ILE A 236 3.93 -1.28 -15.38
N LEU A 237 4.26 -2.42 -16.00
CA LEU A 237 4.66 -3.62 -15.28
C LEU A 237 5.92 -3.38 -14.43
N ALA A 238 6.91 -2.68 -14.98
CA ALA A 238 8.12 -2.30 -14.25
C ALA A 238 7.81 -1.45 -13.00
N LEU A 239 6.96 -0.43 -13.14
CA LEU A 239 6.51 0.40 -12.03
C LEU A 239 5.83 -0.44 -10.94
N ASN A 240 5.03 -1.44 -11.35
CA ASN A 240 4.34 -2.30 -10.42
C ASN A 240 5.32 -3.19 -9.61
N VAL A 241 6.36 -3.72 -10.24
CA VAL A 241 7.39 -4.49 -9.52
C VAL A 241 8.05 -3.66 -8.43
N TYR A 242 8.42 -2.40 -8.73
CA TYR A 242 8.94 -1.49 -7.71
C TYR A 242 7.93 -1.28 -6.57
N LEU A 243 6.68 -1.02 -6.92
CA LEU A 243 5.61 -0.80 -5.94
C LEU A 243 5.43 -2.01 -5.00
N VAL A 244 5.48 -3.23 -5.54
CA VAL A 244 5.46 -4.46 -4.74
C VAL A 244 6.68 -4.53 -3.82
N ALA A 245 7.88 -4.33 -4.36
CA ALA A 245 9.12 -4.38 -3.59
C ALA A 245 9.11 -3.38 -2.42
N PHE A 246 8.70 -2.13 -2.65
CA PHE A 246 8.55 -1.12 -1.60
C PHE A 246 7.46 -1.49 -0.58
N SER A 247 6.31 -2.01 -1.04
CA SER A 247 5.20 -2.38 -0.17
C SER A 247 5.51 -3.58 0.73
N MET A 248 6.50 -4.41 0.39
CA MET A 248 6.95 -5.50 1.27
C MET A 248 7.48 -4.98 2.61
N VAL A 249 8.08 -3.79 2.64
CA VAL A 249 8.51 -3.16 3.90
C VAL A 249 7.29 -2.95 4.82
N SER A 250 6.19 -2.43 4.27
CA SER A 250 4.92 -2.26 4.98
C SER A 250 4.39 -3.60 5.51
N VAL A 251 4.39 -4.65 4.69
CA VAL A 251 3.94 -6.00 5.08
C VAL A 251 4.80 -6.59 6.21
N VAL A 252 6.12 -6.43 6.15
CA VAL A 252 7.05 -6.91 7.18
C VAL A 252 6.76 -6.23 8.52
N PHE A 253 6.66 -4.90 8.57
CA PHE A 253 6.39 -4.21 9.82
C PHE A 253 4.99 -4.49 10.37
N SER A 254 3.96 -4.59 9.52
CA SER A 254 2.63 -5.03 9.94
C SER A 254 2.66 -6.46 10.51
N SER A 255 3.48 -7.35 9.94
CA SER A 255 3.65 -8.72 10.44
C SER A 255 4.35 -8.76 11.80
N ILE A 256 5.41 -7.96 12.00
CA ILE A 256 6.08 -7.81 13.30
C ILE A 256 5.07 -7.32 14.35
N ARG A 257 4.29 -6.30 14.02
CA ARG A 257 3.23 -5.78 14.88
C ARG A 257 2.24 -6.88 15.28
N LEU A 258 1.80 -7.70 14.32
CA LEU A 258 0.89 -8.82 14.59
C LEU A 258 1.51 -9.80 15.60
N VAL A 259 2.77 -10.20 15.42
CA VAL A 259 3.47 -11.09 16.35
C VAL A 259 3.56 -10.48 17.75
N ILE A 260 3.96 -9.21 17.86
CA ILE A 260 4.05 -8.51 19.16
C ILE A 260 2.68 -8.47 19.85
N SER A 261 1.62 -8.13 19.10
CA SER A 261 0.27 -8.06 19.65
C SER A 261 -0.26 -9.43 20.10
N ALA A 262 0.01 -10.49 19.34
CA ALA A 262 -0.36 -11.85 19.68
C ALA A 262 0.37 -12.32 20.95
N PHE A 263 1.67 -12.03 21.05
CA PHE A 263 2.47 -12.34 22.23
C PHE A 263 1.89 -11.66 23.48
N ALA A 264 1.64 -10.35 23.41
CA ALA A 264 1.02 -9.60 24.52
C ALA A 264 -0.34 -10.18 24.93
N TYR A 265 -1.19 -10.54 23.96
CA TYR A 265 -2.47 -11.20 24.20
C TYR A 265 -2.31 -12.54 24.93
N THR A 266 -1.42 -13.41 24.46
CA THR A 266 -1.21 -14.73 25.09
C THR A 266 -0.63 -14.65 26.51
N LEU A 267 0.17 -13.62 26.79
CA LEU A 267 0.75 -13.43 28.12
C LEU A 267 -0.31 -12.99 29.12
N VAL A 268 -1.17 -12.04 28.73
CA VAL A 268 -2.25 -11.54 29.59
C VAL A 268 -3.37 -12.56 29.75
N SER A 269 -3.73 -13.30 28.70
CA SER A 269 -4.76 -14.35 28.77
C SER A 269 -4.36 -15.56 29.61
N ARG A 270 -3.09 -15.69 30.02
CA ARG A 270 -2.61 -16.73 30.93
C ARG A 270 -2.61 -16.28 32.40
N ILE A 271 -2.72 -14.97 32.65
CA ILE A 271 -2.66 -14.37 33.99
C ILE A 271 -4.07 -14.14 34.55
N ILE A 272 -5.08 -14.00 33.68
CA ILE A 272 -6.51 -13.89 34.00
C ILE A 272 -7.14 -15.28 33.92
#